data_AF-A0A964BPM1-F1
#
_entry.id   AF-A0A964BPM1-F1
#
_cell.length_a   1.000
_cell.length_b   1.000
_cell.length_c   1.000
_cell.angle_alpha   90.00
_cell.angle_beta   90.00
_cell.angle_gamma   90.00
#
_symmetry.space_group_name_H-M   'P 1'
#
loop_
_entity.id
_entity.type
_entity.pdbx_description
1 polymer ?
#
loop_
_entity_poly.entity_id
_entity_poly.type
_entity_poly.pdbx_seq_one_letter_code
_entity_poly.pdbx_strand_id
1 'polypeptide(L)'
;MSSIPQDSKDKISEAEVQEMMRSLLHKEGTWVEWGKTCQKLQKAGYSTLKIFEDTGFQNSQQNQVIVASQVFNNLIDEGVAPEVLDYFKGPRSDVLYEFRLLNQKQRVDAAILAYKKRLNIDGAHLVTKAMRDVSRMSQLPESFMNHPGDWVAYLSWKRAKSQKDLQQRSRLIAQGLKFAHSESARNAIEKLLSDFSVSKAVSEPLLPLYRLETEEELPRIVPLAGSYPLNSQEIAAVNQVEIQQPFGNITAKDGSYVPVPGWQVVLKAQDPVTYFCKSDRLPKSLSGRVEEVLIMLDRASTTWDVNSYFVVERGGKLEICWFETEPTETIVGQLVLILRPKKILDEGNLTEPWQMDD
;
A
#
# COMPACT_ATOMS: atom_id res chain seq x y z
N MET A 1 6.73 -34.80 -26.73
CA MET A 1 7.70 -34.73 -25.61
C MET A 1 7.79 -33.28 -25.19
N SER A 2 6.99 -32.87 -24.22
CA SER A 2 7.02 -31.51 -23.68
C SER A 2 7.67 -31.58 -22.31
N SER A 3 8.75 -30.82 -22.16
CA SER A 3 9.65 -30.77 -21.01
C SER A 3 8.92 -30.31 -19.74
N ILE A 4 8.94 -31.16 -18.72
CA ILE A 4 8.57 -30.81 -17.35
C ILE A 4 9.74 -30.01 -16.74
N PRO A 5 9.53 -28.81 -16.19
CA PRO A 5 10.56 -28.13 -15.42
C PRO A 5 10.81 -28.86 -14.10
N GLN A 6 12.02 -29.39 -13.93
CA GLN A 6 12.53 -29.90 -12.67
C GLN A 6 12.82 -28.74 -11.73
N ASP A 7 11.99 -28.54 -10.71
CA ASP A 7 12.42 -28.48 -9.30
C ASP A 7 11.22 -28.18 -8.38
N SER A 8 10.60 -29.22 -7.83
CA SER A 8 9.96 -29.14 -6.51
C SER A 8 10.06 -30.49 -5.78
N LYS A 9 10.63 -30.45 -4.57
CA LYS A 9 10.89 -31.61 -3.70
C LYS A 9 9.61 -32.05 -2.97
N ASP A 10 8.74 -32.75 -3.68
CA ASP A 10 7.80 -33.74 -3.12
C ASP A 10 7.55 -34.78 -4.22
N LYS A 11 8.37 -35.84 -4.26
CA LYS A 11 8.23 -36.92 -5.25
C LYS A 11 7.01 -37.78 -4.89
N ILE A 12 5.82 -37.32 -5.27
CA ILE A 12 4.60 -38.13 -5.25
C ILE A 12 4.68 -39.09 -6.44
N SER A 13 4.36 -40.36 -6.22
CA SER A 13 4.38 -41.37 -7.28
C SER A 13 3.29 -41.12 -8.32
N GLU A 14 3.50 -41.58 -9.55
CA GLU A 14 2.52 -41.42 -10.64
C GLU A 14 1.17 -42.10 -10.31
N ALA A 15 1.22 -43.26 -9.63
CA ALA A 15 0.03 -43.95 -9.14
C ALA A 15 -0.76 -43.13 -8.11
N GLU A 16 -0.08 -42.46 -7.17
CA GLU A 16 -0.72 -41.58 -6.20
C GLU A 16 -1.35 -40.34 -6.86
N VAL A 17 -0.71 -39.78 -7.88
CA VAL A 17 -1.28 -38.65 -8.65
C VAL A 17 -2.55 -39.08 -9.37
N GLN A 18 -2.53 -40.23 -10.05
CA GLN A 18 -3.70 -40.77 -10.75
C GLN A 18 -4.87 -40.99 -9.78
N GLU A 19 -4.59 -41.51 -8.59
CA GLU A 19 -5.61 -41.70 -7.55
C GLU A 19 -6.17 -40.37 -7.03
N MET A 20 -5.32 -39.37 -6.81
CA MET A 20 -5.76 -38.02 -6.42
C MET A 20 -6.65 -37.37 -7.49
N MET A 21 -6.29 -37.50 -8.77
CA MET A 21 -7.10 -36.99 -9.87
C MET A 21 -8.44 -37.74 -9.98
N ARG A 22 -8.43 -39.07 -9.83
CA ARG A 22 -9.64 -39.92 -9.80
C ARG A 22 -10.58 -39.49 -8.66
N SER A 23 -10.02 -39.32 -7.46
CA SER A 23 -10.76 -38.90 -6.27
C SER A 23 -11.43 -37.53 -6.46
N LEU A 24 -10.71 -36.56 -7.03
CA LEU A 24 -11.27 -35.25 -7.37
C LEU A 24 -12.35 -35.34 -8.46
N LEU A 25 -12.12 -36.10 -9.54
CA LEU A 25 -13.09 -36.28 -10.63
C LEU A 25 -14.43 -36.84 -10.12
N HIS A 26 -14.38 -37.80 -9.20
CA HIS A 26 -15.58 -38.39 -8.58
C HIS A 26 -16.07 -37.65 -7.33
N LYS A 27 -15.41 -36.56 -6.92
CA LYS A 27 -15.72 -35.78 -5.71
C LYS A 27 -15.83 -36.66 -4.47
N GLU A 28 -14.91 -37.61 -4.32
CA GLU A 28 -14.84 -38.47 -3.14
C GLU A 28 -14.41 -37.67 -1.91
N GLY A 29 -15.06 -37.89 -0.76
CA GLY A 29 -14.74 -37.18 0.48
C GLY A 29 -15.39 -35.80 0.61
N THR A 30 -14.75 -34.92 1.39
CA THR A 30 -15.23 -33.57 1.71
C THR A 30 -14.50 -32.49 0.93
N TRP A 31 -15.09 -31.29 0.84
CA TRP A 31 -14.43 -30.14 0.22
C TRP A 31 -13.07 -29.79 0.87
N VAL A 32 -12.90 -30.11 2.16
CA VAL A 32 -11.64 -29.94 2.88
C VAL A 32 -10.56 -30.86 2.31
N GLU A 33 -10.91 -32.12 2.05
CA GLU A 33 -10.01 -33.10 1.44
C GLU A 33 -9.73 -32.76 -0.03
N TRP A 34 -10.72 -32.26 -0.78
CA TRP A 34 -10.51 -31.75 -2.14
C TRP A 34 -9.50 -30.59 -2.12
N GLY A 35 -9.64 -29.64 -1.19
CA GLY A 35 -8.71 -28.53 -1.04
C GLY A 35 -7.28 -28.98 -0.74
N LYS A 36 -7.10 -29.93 0.18
CA LYS A 36 -5.78 -30.52 0.50
C LYS A 36 -5.18 -31.25 -0.70
N THR A 37 -6.01 -31.97 -1.45
CA THR A 37 -5.59 -32.72 -2.65
C THR A 37 -5.16 -31.78 -3.77
N CYS A 38 -5.95 -30.75 -4.08
CA CYS A 38 -5.58 -29.72 -5.05
C CYS A 38 -4.28 -29.00 -4.65
N GLN A 39 -4.10 -28.67 -3.37
CA GLN A 39 -2.86 -28.04 -2.89
C GLN A 39 -1.65 -28.97 -3.06
N LYS A 40 -1.81 -30.26 -2.76
CA LYS A 40 -0.75 -31.27 -2.90
C LYS A 40 -0.34 -31.44 -4.37
N LEU A 41 -1.30 -31.52 -5.29
CA LEU A 41 -1.05 -31.58 -6.74
C LEU A 41 -0.33 -30.32 -7.24
N GLN A 42 -0.75 -29.12 -6.82
CA GLN A 42 -0.09 -27.87 -7.24
C GLN A 42 1.37 -27.79 -6.73
N LYS A 43 1.64 -28.21 -5.48
CA LYS A 43 3.02 -28.28 -4.95
C LYS A 43 3.91 -29.26 -5.72
N ALA A 44 3.31 -30.32 -6.27
CA ALA A 44 3.98 -31.31 -7.09
C ALA A 44 4.19 -30.87 -8.55
N GLY A 45 3.84 -29.62 -8.89
CA GLY A 45 4.10 -29.03 -10.21
C GLY A 45 2.94 -29.15 -11.21
N TYR A 46 1.78 -29.69 -10.81
CA TYR A 46 0.61 -29.75 -11.69
C TYR A 46 -0.05 -28.39 -11.78
N SER A 47 -0.25 -27.88 -13.00
CA SER A 47 -0.93 -26.61 -13.23
C SER A 47 -2.42 -26.70 -12.88
N THR A 48 -3.02 -25.57 -12.50
CA THR A 48 -4.46 -25.47 -12.25
C THR A 48 -5.29 -25.89 -13.47
N LEU A 49 -4.81 -25.55 -14.67
CA LEU A 49 -5.41 -25.97 -15.94
C LEU A 49 -5.40 -27.49 -16.09
N LYS A 50 -4.27 -28.15 -15.81
CA LYS A 50 -4.17 -29.61 -15.89
C LYS A 50 -5.13 -30.31 -14.92
N ILE A 51 -5.22 -29.80 -13.69
CA ILE A 51 -6.18 -30.31 -12.70
C ILE A 51 -7.63 -30.14 -13.20
N PHE A 52 -7.95 -29.00 -13.81
CA PHE A 52 -9.29 -28.77 -14.39
C PHE A 52 -9.60 -29.74 -15.53
N GLU A 53 -8.66 -29.94 -16.46
CA GLU A 53 -8.85 -30.85 -17.60
C GLU A 53 -9.13 -32.29 -17.15
N ASP A 54 -8.42 -32.75 -16.12
CA ASP A 54 -8.51 -34.14 -15.66
C ASP A 54 -9.66 -34.40 -14.66
N THR A 55 -10.17 -33.36 -13.98
CA THR A 55 -11.11 -33.52 -12.85
C THR A 55 -12.40 -32.70 -12.96
N GLY A 56 -12.44 -31.69 -13.83
CA GLY A 56 -13.52 -30.71 -13.93
C GLY A 56 -13.55 -29.66 -12.82
N PHE A 57 -12.61 -29.66 -11.87
CA PHE A 57 -12.50 -28.62 -10.84
C PHE A 57 -12.00 -27.31 -11.44
N GLN A 58 -12.86 -26.30 -11.49
CA GLN A 58 -12.49 -24.99 -12.06
C GLN A 58 -11.41 -24.30 -11.23
N ASN A 59 -10.59 -23.47 -11.86
CA ASN A 59 -9.53 -22.72 -11.18
C ASN A 59 -10.05 -21.90 -9.98
N SER A 60 -11.22 -21.28 -10.11
CA SER A 60 -11.90 -20.54 -9.04
C SER A 60 -12.27 -21.44 -7.86
N GLN A 61 -12.81 -22.63 -8.15
CA GLN A 61 -13.18 -23.64 -7.15
C GLN A 61 -11.95 -24.21 -6.45
N GLN A 62 -10.89 -24.56 -7.19
CA GLN A 62 -9.62 -25.03 -6.64
C GLN A 62 -9.06 -24.01 -5.63
N ASN A 63 -8.96 -22.74 -6.03
CA ASN A 63 -8.49 -21.68 -5.14
C ASN A 63 -9.38 -21.53 -3.89
N GLN A 64 -10.71 -21.58 -4.07
CA GLN A 64 -11.65 -21.50 -2.96
C GLN A 64 -11.44 -22.63 -1.94
N VAL A 65 -11.45 -23.89 -2.38
CA VAL A 65 -11.33 -25.03 -1.47
C VAL A 65 -9.94 -25.13 -0.84
N ILE A 66 -8.87 -24.77 -1.57
CA ILE A 66 -7.51 -24.73 -1.01
C ILE A 66 -7.45 -23.73 0.15
N VAL A 67 -7.81 -22.47 -0.10
CA VAL A 67 -7.71 -21.42 0.92
C VAL A 67 -8.67 -21.67 2.08
N ALA A 68 -9.91 -22.08 1.80
CA ALA A 68 -10.87 -22.42 2.84
C ALA A 68 -10.40 -23.60 3.69
N SER A 69 -9.69 -24.58 3.12
CA SER A 69 -9.18 -25.74 3.87
C SER A 69 -8.06 -25.34 4.82
N GLN A 70 -7.25 -24.33 4.46
CA GLN A 70 -6.25 -23.75 5.34
C GLN A 70 -6.89 -23.00 6.51
N VAL A 71 -7.95 -22.24 6.25
CA VAL A 71 -8.76 -21.61 7.32
C VAL A 71 -9.38 -22.68 8.22
N PHE A 72 -9.92 -23.76 7.65
CA PHE A 72 -10.49 -24.87 8.41
C PHE A 72 -9.44 -25.57 9.29
N ASN A 73 -8.24 -25.85 8.77
CA ASN A 73 -7.15 -26.41 9.58
C ASN A 73 -6.78 -25.47 10.74
N ASN A 74 -6.74 -24.15 10.53
CA ASN A 74 -6.54 -23.21 11.62
C ASN A 74 -7.62 -23.31 12.70
N LEU A 75 -8.88 -23.59 12.37
CA LEU A 75 -9.92 -23.85 13.38
C LEU A 75 -9.66 -25.14 14.18
N ILE A 76 -9.16 -26.18 13.53
CA ILE A 76 -8.76 -27.44 14.20
C ILE A 76 -7.61 -27.16 15.16
N ASP A 77 -6.57 -26.47 14.69
CA ASP A 77 -5.34 -26.20 15.45
C ASP A 77 -5.64 -25.36 16.71
N GLU A 78 -6.60 -24.43 16.62
CA GLU A 78 -7.05 -23.58 17.73
C GLU A 78 -8.11 -24.25 18.63
N GLY A 79 -8.41 -25.54 18.44
CA GLY A 79 -9.28 -26.31 19.31
C GLY A 79 -10.76 -25.91 19.28
N VAL A 80 -11.25 -25.45 18.12
CA VAL A 80 -12.67 -25.09 17.94
C VAL A 80 -13.57 -26.31 18.18
N ALA A 81 -14.72 -26.10 18.84
CA ALA A 81 -15.64 -27.16 19.23
C ALA A 81 -16.07 -28.05 18.03
N PRO A 82 -16.19 -29.39 18.23
CA PRO A 82 -16.49 -30.33 17.13
C PRO A 82 -17.75 -29.99 16.33
N GLU A 83 -18.80 -29.49 16.99
CA GLU A 83 -20.05 -29.08 16.35
C GLU A 83 -19.90 -27.89 15.37
N VAL A 84 -18.96 -26.98 15.64
CA VAL A 84 -18.64 -25.85 14.76
C VAL A 84 -17.85 -26.35 13.56
N LEU A 85 -16.90 -27.27 13.80
CA LEU A 85 -16.13 -27.90 12.71
C LEU A 85 -17.04 -28.70 11.78
N ASP A 86 -17.96 -29.49 12.33
CA ASP A 86 -18.92 -30.29 11.56
C ASP A 86 -19.83 -29.41 10.70
N TYR A 87 -20.30 -28.29 11.25
CA TYR A 87 -21.07 -27.29 10.49
C TYR A 87 -20.35 -26.80 9.22
N PHE A 88 -19.03 -26.63 9.28
CA PHE A 88 -18.24 -26.18 8.13
C PHE A 88 -17.84 -27.31 7.17
N LYS A 89 -17.91 -28.59 7.57
CA LYS A 89 -17.68 -29.73 6.66
C LYS A 89 -18.76 -29.84 5.57
N GLY A 90 -19.95 -29.26 5.79
CA GLY A 90 -20.99 -29.09 4.76
C GLY A 90 -20.55 -28.14 3.62
N PRO A 91 -21.45 -27.78 2.69
CA PRO A 91 -21.13 -26.90 1.55
C PRO A 91 -20.98 -25.43 2.00
N ARG A 92 -19.88 -25.14 2.73
CA ARG A 92 -19.59 -23.83 3.35
C ARG A 92 -18.14 -23.39 3.18
N SER A 93 -17.45 -23.94 2.18
CA SER A 93 -16.10 -23.52 1.82
C SER A 93 -16.06 -22.04 1.42
N ASP A 94 -17.13 -21.52 0.82
CA ASP A 94 -17.33 -20.12 0.46
C ASP A 94 -17.32 -19.19 1.70
N VAL A 95 -18.00 -19.58 2.78
CA VAL A 95 -18.01 -18.83 4.05
C VAL A 95 -16.61 -18.75 4.65
N LEU A 96 -15.90 -19.89 4.74
CA LEU A 96 -14.54 -19.89 5.30
C LEU A 96 -13.53 -19.20 4.38
N TYR A 97 -13.76 -19.22 3.07
CA TYR A 97 -12.93 -18.50 2.11
C TYR A 97 -12.95 -16.98 2.33
N GLU A 98 -14.08 -16.41 2.77
CA GLU A 98 -14.15 -14.98 3.10
C GLU A 98 -13.24 -14.62 4.28
N PHE A 99 -13.07 -15.52 5.26
CA PHE A 99 -12.22 -15.30 6.43
C PHE A 99 -10.72 -15.36 6.14
N ARG A 100 -10.29 -15.64 4.91
CA ARG A 100 -8.86 -15.68 4.52
C ARG A 100 -8.10 -14.40 4.84
N LEU A 101 -8.80 -13.25 4.83
CA LEU A 101 -8.24 -11.92 5.08
C LEU A 101 -8.03 -11.61 6.56
N LEU A 102 -8.50 -12.48 7.46
CA LEU A 102 -8.40 -12.35 8.90
C LEU A 102 -7.15 -13.07 9.43
N ASN A 103 -6.64 -12.63 10.59
CA ASN A 103 -5.59 -13.36 11.30
C ASN A 103 -6.13 -14.63 11.99
N GLN A 104 -5.24 -15.48 12.53
CA GLN A 104 -5.61 -16.79 13.12
C GLN A 104 -6.70 -16.69 14.20
N LYS A 105 -6.51 -15.83 15.21
CA LYS A 105 -7.51 -15.62 16.27
C LYS A 105 -8.83 -15.09 15.73
N GLN A 106 -8.78 -14.12 14.81
CA GLN A 106 -9.96 -13.54 14.20
C GLN A 106 -10.75 -14.55 13.35
N ARG A 107 -10.08 -15.51 12.69
CA ARG A 107 -10.75 -16.59 11.94
C ARG A 107 -11.59 -17.45 12.87
N VAL A 108 -11.09 -17.77 14.07
CA VAL A 108 -11.83 -18.52 15.09
C VAL A 108 -13.07 -17.75 15.53
N ASP A 109 -12.90 -16.48 15.92
CA ASP A 109 -14.01 -15.66 16.40
C ASP A 109 -15.08 -15.46 15.30
N ALA A 110 -14.67 -15.27 14.05
CA ALA A 110 -15.54 -15.16 12.90
C ALA A 110 -16.29 -16.47 12.60
N ALA A 111 -15.60 -17.61 12.66
CA ALA A 111 -16.19 -18.93 12.43
C ALA A 111 -17.25 -19.28 13.50
N ILE A 112 -16.97 -18.98 14.77
CA ILE A 112 -17.93 -19.16 15.87
C ILE A 112 -19.16 -18.27 15.65
N LEU A 113 -18.98 -17.00 15.27
CA LEU A 113 -20.09 -16.12 14.95
C LEU A 113 -20.90 -16.64 13.75
N ALA A 114 -20.23 -17.11 12.71
CA ALA A 114 -20.85 -17.66 11.51
C ALA A 114 -21.69 -18.91 11.79
N TYR A 115 -21.20 -19.78 12.67
CA TYR A 115 -21.97 -20.91 13.18
C TYR A 115 -23.20 -20.46 13.97
N LYS A 116 -23.01 -19.61 14.99
CA LYS A 116 -24.10 -19.14 15.87
C LYS A 116 -25.21 -18.42 15.11
N LYS A 117 -24.86 -17.63 14.09
CA LYS A 117 -25.80 -16.82 13.30
C LYS A 117 -26.18 -17.46 11.96
N ARG A 118 -25.72 -18.69 11.69
CA ARG A 118 -25.95 -19.45 10.45
C ARG A 118 -25.68 -18.63 9.19
N LEU A 119 -24.52 -17.97 9.15
CA LEU A 119 -24.19 -17.02 8.07
C LEU A 119 -24.03 -17.72 6.72
N ASN A 120 -24.49 -17.05 5.66
CA ASN A 120 -24.15 -17.34 4.27
C ASN A 120 -22.90 -16.54 3.86
N ILE A 121 -22.50 -16.65 2.59
CA ILE A 121 -21.34 -15.92 2.04
C ILE A 121 -21.43 -14.40 2.27
N ASP A 122 -22.59 -13.77 2.04
CA ASP A 122 -22.75 -12.33 2.23
C ASP A 122 -22.56 -11.92 3.70
N GLY A 123 -23.09 -12.73 4.62
CA GLY A 123 -22.90 -12.53 6.05
C GLY A 123 -21.44 -12.69 6.46
N ALA A 124 -20.73 -13.67 5.88
CA ALA A 124 -19.31 -13.90 6.13
C ALA A 124 -18.45 -12.76 5.60
N HIS A 125 -18.75 -12.26 4.39
CA HIS A 125 -18.11 -11.09 3.80
C HIS A 125 -18.31 -9.85 4.68
N LEU A 126 -19.55 -9.62 5.14
CA LEU A 126 -19.88 -8.51 6.03
C LEU A 126 -19.08 -8.55 7.34
N VAL A 127 -19.02 -9.72 7.99
CA VAL A 127 -18.22 -9.92 9.21
C VAL A 127 -16.74 -9.66 8.94
N THR A 128 -16.19 -10.25 7.88
CA THR A 128 -14.78 -10.07 7.50
C THR A 128 -14.43 -8.60 7.33
N LYS A 129 -15.26 -7.87 6.58
CA LYS A 129 -15.09 -6.42 6.38
C LYS A 129 -15.14 -5.66 7.70
N ALA A 130 -16.13 -5.95 8.54
CA ALA A 130 -16.25 -5.28 9.84
C ALA A 130 -15.05 -5.54 10.75
N MET A 131 -14.55 -6.78 10.78
CA MET A 131 -13.38 -7.14 11.57
C MET A 131 -12.13 -6.40 11.13
N ARG A 132 -11.90 -6.24 9.82
CA ARG A 132 -10.76 -5.48 9.30
C ARG A 132 -10.87 -3.97 9.54
N ASP A 133 -12.06 -3.43 9.39
CA ASP A 133 -12.30 -1.99 9.56
C ASP A 133 -12.15 -1.60 11.04
N VAL A 134 -12.71 -2.40 11.95
CA VAL A 134 -12.72 -2.12 13.38
C VAL A 134 -11.40 -2.50 14.05
N SER A 135 -10.67 -3.52 13.59
CA SER A 135 -9.38 -3.88 14.17
C SER A 135 -8.30 -2.79 14.04
N ARG A 136 -8.53 -1.80 13.16
CA ARG A 136 -7.66 -0.63 12.98
C ARG A 136 -7.98 0.52 13.92
N MET A 137 -9.10 0.44 14.65
CA MET A 137 -9.51 1.47 15.59
C MET A 137 -8.78 1.29 16.92
N SER A 138 -8.23 2.37 17.46
CA SER A 138 -7.59 2.37 18.79
C SER A 138 -8.58 2.15 19.92
N GLN A 139 -9.82 2.62 19.75
CA GLN A 139 -10.88 2.49 20.75
C GLN A 139 -12.26 2.38 20.09
N LEU A 140 -13.09 1.50 20.64
CA LEU A 140 -14.51 1.39 20.33
C LEU A 140 -15.34 2.33 21.20
N PRO A 141 -16.48 2.85 20.73
CA PRO A 141 -17.40 3.56 21.60
C PRO A 141 -17.86 2.67 22.75
N GLU A 142 -18.11 3.25 23.93
CA GLU A 142 -18.42 2.52 25.18
C GLU A 142 -19.58 1.53 25.05
N SER A 143 -20.54 1.80 24.16
CA SER A 143 -21.70 0.92 23.96
C SER A 143 -21.37 -0.40 23.24
N PHE A 144 -20.21 -0.53 22.60
CA PHE A 144 -19.84 -1.70 21.79
C PHE A 144 -18.63 -2.43 22.35
N MET A 145 -18.78 -3.72 22.60
CA MET A 145 -17.71 -4.55 23.13
C MET A 145 -16.75 -5.02 22.04
N ASN A 146 -15.59 -5.52 22.48
CA ASN A 146 -14.58 -6.09 21.61
C ASN A 146 -14.98 -7.52 21.16
N HIS A 147 -16.03 -7.63 20.35
CA HIS A 147 -16.57 -8.88 19.84
C HIS A 147 -17.00 -8.71 18.37
N PRO A 148 -16.76 -9.70 17.46
CA PRO A 148 -17.04 -9.54 16.03
C PRO A 148 -18.49 -9.16 15.71
N GLY A 149 -19.45 -9.67 16.49
CA GLY A 149 -20.86 -9.28 16.38
C GLY A 149 -21.12 -7.81 16.69
N ASP A 150 -20.48 -7.28 17.75
CA ASP A 150 -20.59 -5.87 18.14
C ASP A 150 -19.85 -4.95 17.16
N TRP A 151 -18.81 -5.44 16.50
CA TRP A 151 -18.13 -4.68 15.44
C TRP A 151 -19.03 -4.48 14.21
N VAL A 152 -19.74 -5.53 13.77
CA VAL A 152 -20.76 -5.41 12.70
C VAL A 152 -21.90 -4.50 13.15
N ALA A 153 -22.33 -4.65 14.41
CA ALA A 153 -23.38 -3.84 15.01
C ALA A 153 -23.00 -2.34 15.03
N TYR A 154 -21.78 -2.02 15.45
CA TYR A 154 -21.23 -0.66 15.48
C TYR A 154 -21.21 -0.02 14.09
N LEU A 155 -20.69 -0.71 13.08
CA LEU A 155 -20.66 -0.16 11.71
C LEU A 155 -22.07 0.06 11.16
N SER A 156 -23.00 -0.85 11.48
CA SER A 156 -24.41 -0.72 11.08
C SER A 156 -25.09 0.47 11.78
N TRP A 157 -24.85 0.63 13.08
CA TRP A 157 -25.29 1.77 13.89
C TRP A 157 -24.74 3.11 13.36
N LYS A 158 -23.43 3.18 13.11
CA LYS A 158 -22.75 4.37 12.60
C LYS A 158 -23.35 4.81 11.26
N ARG A 159 -23.56 3.86 10.33
CA ARG A 159 -24.17 4.14 9.02
C ARG A 159 -25.64 4.53 9.15
N ALA A 160 -26.38 3.89 10.04
CA ALA A 160 -27.80 4.19 10.28
C ALA A 160 -28.01 5.62 10.78
N LYS A 161 -27.11 6.14 11.63
CA LYS A 161 -27.17 7.54 12.11
C LYS A 161 -27.04 8.58 10.99
N SER A 162 -26.22 8.31 9.99
CA SER A 162 -26.01 9.20 8.84
C SER A 162 -27.04 9.03 7.72
N GLN A 163 -27.94 8.04 7.83
CA GLN A 163 -28.80 7.66 6.71
C GLN A 163 -30.11 8.46 6.70
N LYS A 164 -30.39 9.12 5.57
CA LYS A 164 -31.60 9.94 5.37
C LYS A 164 -32.79 9.09 4.95
N ASP A 165 -32.55 8.09 4.10
CA ASP A 165 -33.61 7.21 3.62
C ASP A 165 -34.06 6.26 4.75
N LEU A 166 -35.34 6.34 5.12
CA LEU A 166 -35.90 5.57 6.23
C LEU A 166 -35.85 4.06 6.00
N GLN A 167 -35.96 3.61 4.74
CA GLN A 167 -35.90 2.19 4.42
C GLN A 167 -34.48 1.65 4.57
N GLN A 168 -33.49 2.37 4.04
CA GLN A 168 -32.08 2.03 4.18
C GLN A 168 -31.64 2.12 5.64
N ARG A 169 -32.12 3.11 6.40
CA ARG A 169 -31.88 3.22 7.85
C ARG A 169 -32.45 2.01 8.59
N SER A 170 -33.71 1.65 8.31
CA SER A 170 -34.34 0.47 8.90
C SER A 170 -33.59 -0.82 8.60
N ARG A 171 -33.09 -1.00 7.37
CA ARG A 171 -32.24 -2.15 6.99
C ARG A 171 -30.95 -2.20 7.82
N LEU A 172 -30.29 -1.06 8.01
CA LEU A 172 -29.07 -0.96 8.81
C LEU A 172 -29.34 -1.23 10.30
N ILE A 173 -30.47 -0.76 10.84
CA ILE A 173 -30.88 -1.07 12.22
C ILE A 173 -31.13 -2.58 12.37
N ALA A 174 -31.90 -3.19 11.48
CA ALA A 174 -32.16 -4.63 11.50
C ALA A 174 -30.86 -5.45 11.38
N GLN A 175 -29.93 -5.02 10.52
CA GLN A 175 -28.61 -5.62 10.42
C GLN A 175 -27.83 -5.48 11.73
N GLY A 176 -27.83 -4.30 12.35
CA GLY A 176 -27.18 -4.08 13.64
C GLY A 176 -27.73 -5.03 14.72
N LEU A 177 -29.06 -5.10 14.86
CA LEU A 177 -29.72 -5.97 15.84
C LEU A 177 -29.48 -7.46 15.59
N LYS A 178 -29.37 -7.87 14.31
CA LYS A 178 -29.05 -9.26 13.94
C LYS A 178 -27.69 -9.67 14.50
N PHE A 179 -26.70 -8.78 14.50
CA PHE A 179 -25.31 -9.09 14.86
C PHE A 179 -24.90 -8.69 16.28
N ALA A 180 -25.59 -7.73 16.90
CA ALA A 180 -25.31 -7.29 18.26
C ALA A 180 -25.16 -8.47 19.22
N HIS A 181 -24.05 -8.45 19.96
CA HIS A 181 -23.69 -9.43 20.98
C HIS A 181 -23.95 -8.91 22.39
N SER A 182 -23.54 -7.67 22.68
CA SER A 182 -23.80 -7.04 23.98
C SER A 182 -25.18 -6.37 24.05
N GLU A 183 -25.74 -6.35 25.25
CA GLU A 183 -26.99 -5.64 25.53
C GLU A 183 -26.83 -4.13 25.34
N SER A 184 -25.66 -3.58 25.68
CA SER A 184 -25.34 -2.17 25.44
C SER A 184 -25.34 -1.81 23.95
N ALA A 185 -24.80 -2.68 23.08
CA ALA A 185 -24.81 -2.47 21.64
C ALA A 185 -26.25 -2.55 21.10
N ARG A 186 -27.03 -3.51 21.61
CA ARG A 186 -28.44 -3.66 21.25
C ARG A 186 -29.24 -2.41 21.62
N ASN A 187 -29.13 -1.93 22.85
CA ASN A 187 -29.79 -0.72 23.33
C ASN A 187 -29.38 0.52 22.52
N ALA A 188 -28.10 0.65 22.15
CA ALA A 188 -27.62 1.75 21.31
C ALA A 188 -28.26 1.74 19.90
N ILE A 189 -28.52 0.56 19.35
CA ILE A 189 -29.18 0.40 18.05
C ILE A 189 -30.70 0.60 18.16
N GLU A 190 -31.36 0.08 19.20
CA GLU A 190 -32.80 0.25 19.41
C GLU A 190 -33.18 1.73 19.61
N LYS A 191 -32.32 2.53 20.25
CA LYS A 191 -32.51 3.99 20.35
C LYS A 191 -32.64 4.69 18.99
N LEU A 192 -32.09 4.11 17.91
CA LEU A 192 -32.26 4.66 16.57
C LEU A 192 -33.69 4.51 16.01
N LEU A 193 -34.55 3.72 16.64
CA LEU A 193 -35.96 3.58 16.26
C LEU A 193 -36.85 4.67 16.86
N SER A 194 -36.43 5.33 17.94
CA SER A 194 -37.16 6.44 18.56
C SER A 194 -36.60 7.81 18.20
N ASP A 195 -35.31 7.87 17.88
CA ASP A 195 -34.63 9.11 17.50
C ASP A 195 -34.81 9.43 15.99
N PHE A 196 -36.02 9.83 15.61
CA PHE A 196 -36.32 10.35 14.27
C PHE A 196 -35.88 11.82 14.11
N SER A 197 -35.61 12.50 15.21
CA SER A 197 -34.95 13.81 15.24
C SER A 197 -33.48 13.63 14.90
N VAL A 198 -33.16 13.41 13.63
CA VAL A 198 -31.80 13.64 13.14
C VAL A 198 -31.55 15.15 13.19
N SER A 199 -31.44 15.71 14.40
CA SER A 199 -30.74 16.96 14.58
C SER A 199 -29.33 16.66 14.10
N LYS A 200 -28.94 17.27 12.97
CA LYS A 200 -27.54 17.38 12.63
C LYS A 200 -26.89 18.05 13.83
N ALA A 201 -26.30 17.27 14.74
CA ALA A 201 -25.04 17.71 15.29
C ALA A 201 -24.19 17.93 14.05
N VAL A 202 -23.96 19.20 13.70
CA VAL A 202 -23.00 19.57 12.67
C VAL A 202 -21.71 18.95 13.16
N SER A 203 -21.35 17.80 12.62
CA SER A 203 -20.09 17.17 12.91
C SER A 203 -19.04 18.16 12.46
N GLU A 204 -18.04 18.40 13.29
CA GLU A 204 -16.88 19.19 12.85
C GLU A 204 -16.42 18.68 11.48
N PRO A 205 -16.13 19.59 10.55
CA PRO A 205 -15.55 19.19 9.28
C PRO A 205 -14.30 18.34 9.57
N LEU A 206 -14.10 17.31 8.77
CA LEU A 206 -12.89 16.51 8.88
C LEU A 206 -11.68 17.43 8.76
N LEU A 207 -10.76 17.35 9.72
CA LEU A 207 -9.47 18.03 9.59
C LEU A 207 -8.83 17.57 8.27
N PRO A 208 -8.28 18.50 7.46
CA PRO A 208 -7.60 18.16 6.22
C PRO A 208 -6.23 17.55 6.54
N LEU A 209 -6.25 16.34 7.07
CA LEU A 209 -5.08 15.58 7.44
C LEU A 209 -4.49 14.93 6.20
N TYR A 210 -3.25 15.30 5.89
CA TYR A 210 -2.44 14.65 4.88
C TYR A 210 -1.30 13.92 5.57
N ARG A 211 -0.96 12.73 5.07
CA ARG A 211 0.23 11.99 5.46
C ARG A 211 1.03 11.74 4.19
N LEU A 212 2.29 12.15 4.21
CA LEU A 212 3.27 11.76 3.21
C LEU A 212 3.69 10.32 3.52
N GLU A 213 3.57 9.43 2.54
CA GLU A 213 3.77 7.99 2.72
C GLU A 213 5.14 7.54 2.15
N THR A 214 5.75 8.33 1.27
CA THR A 214 7.05 7.99 0.64
C THR A 214 8.10 9.08 0.82
N GLU A 215 9.37 8.71 0.94
CA GLU A 215 10.48 9.67 1.05
C GLU A 215 10.65 10.55 -0.19
N GLU A 216 10.28 10.05 -1.38
CA GLU A 216 10.31 10.81 -2.63
C GLU A 216 9.28 11.96 -2.64
N GLU A 217 8.23 11.86 -1.82
CA GLU A 217 7.27 12.95 -1.60
C GLU A 217 7.85 14.08 -0.73
N LEU A 218 8.93 13.84 0.01
CA LEU A 218 9.60 14.84 0.84
C LEU A 218 10.67 15.57 0.01
N PRO A 219 10.51 16.88 -0.28
CA PRO A 219 11.56 17.64 -0.91
C PRO A 219 12.75 17.82 0.04
N ARG A 220 13.97 17.80 -0.51
CA ARG A 220 15.17 18.25 0.20
C ARG A 220 15.38 19.74 -0.06
N ILE A 221 15.50 20.53 1.01
CA ILE A 221 15.87 21.94 0.90
C ILE A 221 17.38 22.03 0.67
N VAL A 222 17.79 22.70 -0.41
CA VAL A 222 19.19 22.84 -0.82
C VAL A 222 19.54 24.32 -0.98
N PRO A 223 20.69 24.80 -0.50
CA PRO A 223 21.08 26.19 -0.68
C PRO A 223 21.40 26.52 -2.14
N LEU A 224 21.14 27.77 -2.50
CA LEU A 224 21.34 28.34 -3.84
C LEU A 224 22.43 29.41 -3.79
N ALA A 225 23.52 29.17 -4.52
CA ALA A 225 24.66 30.08 -4.61
C ALA A 225 24.39 31.31 -5.49
N GLY A 226 23.44 31.21 -6.43
CA GLY A 226 23.11 32.26 -7.38
C GLY A 226 23.04 31.73 -8.81
N SER A 227 23.48 32.54 -9.77
CA SER A 227 23.43 32.22 -11.20
C SER A 227 24.81 32.37 -11.84
N TYR A 228 25.15 31.46 -12.75
CA TYR A 228 26.36 31.51 -13.55
C TYR A 228 26.49 32.86 -14.31
N PRO A 229 27.70 33.45 -14.42
CA PRO A 229 29.00 32.93 -14.00
C PRO A 229 29.25 33.04 -12.49
N LEU A 230 29.77 31.97 -11.91
CA LEU A 230 30.22 31.88 -10.51
C LEU A 230 31.67 31.37 -10.48
N ASN A 231 32.37 31.54 -9.36
CA ASN A 231 33.68 30.95 -9.05
C ASN A 231 33.63 30.02 -7.83
N SER A 232 34.74 29.34 -7.50
CA SER A 232 34.78 28.41 -6.36
C SER A 232 34.57 29.09 -5.00
N GLN A 233 35.00 30.35 -4.84
CA GLN A 233 34.81 31.09 -3.59
C GLN A 233 33.34 31.40 -3.32
N GLU A 234 32.58 31.74 -4.37
CA GLU A 234 31.14 31.97 -4.27
C GLU A 234 30.39 30.69 -3.86
N ILE A 235 30.80 29.53 -4.35
CA ILE A 235 30.26 28.23 -3.93
C ILE A 235 30.67 27.88 -2.49
N ALA A 236 31.92 28.15 -2.12
CA ALA A 236 32.42 27.88 -0.77
C ALA A 236 31.79 28.80 0.29
N ALA A 237 31.42 30.03 -0.07
CA ALA A 237 30.77 30.99 0.83
C ALA A 237 29.33 30.58 1.22
N VAL A 238 28.71 29.65 0.49
CA VAL A 238 27.36 29.16 0.81
C VAL A 238 27.39 28.31 2.07
N ASN A 239 26.66 28.72 3.10
CA ASN A 239 26.58 27.94 4.34
C ASN A 239 25.93 26.57 4.10
N GLN A 240 26.51 25.52 4.68
CA GLN A 240 25.89 24.20 4.73
C GLN A 240 24.58 24.28 5.53
N VAL A 241 23.60 23.51 5.09
CA VAL A 241 22.27 23.47 5.68
C VAL A 241 22.09 22.19 6.49
N GLU A 242 21.73 22.35 7.76
CA GLU A 242 21.31 21.24 8.62
C GLU A 242 19.78 21.07 8.53
N ILE A 243 19.35 19.86 8.16
CA ILE A 243 17.94 19.51 7.99
C ILE A 243 17.42 18.91 9.30
N GLN A 244 16.43 19.57 9.91
CA GLN A 244 15.82 19.15 11.17
C GLN A 244 14.63 18.22 10.92
N GLN A 245 14.67 17.05 11.54
CA GLN A 245 13.61 16.03 11.47
C GLN A 245 12.48 16.30 12.49
N PRO A 246 11.25 15.81 12.27
CA PRO A 246 10.82 14.90 11.19
C PRO A 246 10.28 15.60 9.94
N PHE A 247 10.19 16.94 9.93
CA PHE A 247 9.54 17.69 8.84
C PHE A 247 10.52 18.31 7.84
N GLY A 248 11.82 18.07 7.99
CA GLY A 248 12.84 18.58 7.08
C GLY A 248 13.00 20.10 7.10
N ASN A 249 12.73 20.76 8.23
CA ASN A 249 12.83 22.21 8.34
C ASN A 249 14.29 22.66 8.49
N ILE A 250 14.57 23.92 8.13
CA ILE A 250 15.90 24.54 8.25
C ILE A 250 15.79 25.84 9.03
N THR A 251 16.85 26.20 9.74
CA THR A 251 16.98 27.51 10.40
C THR A 251 18.16 28.24 9.78
N ALA A 252 17.89 29.33 9.06
CA ALA A 252 18.89 30.15 8.39
C ALA A 252 18.73 31.62 8.77
N LYS A 253 19.84 32.36 8.86
CA LYS A 253 19.83 33.83 9.08
C LYS A 253 19.66 34.58 7.77
N ASP A 254 20.31 34.11 6.73
CA ASP A 254 20.37 34.66 5.38
C ASP A 254 20.62 33.53 4.36
N GLY A 255 20.43 33.83 3.07
CA GLY A 255 20.64 32.89 1.97
C GLY A 255 19.39 32.62 1.14
N SER A 256 19.60 32.02 -0.02
CA SER A 256 18.54 31.53 -0.90
C SER A 256 18.53 30.00 -0.89
N TYR A 257 17.34 29.41 -0.98
CA TYR A 257 17.15 27.97 -0.90
C TYR A 257 16.13 27.50 -1.93
N VAL A 258 16.31 26.30 -2.46
CA VAL A 258 15.40 25.69 -3.43
C VAL A 258 14.97 24.31 -2.90
N PRO A 259 13.66 24.01 -2.86
CA PRO A 259 13.19 22.65 -2.62
C PRO A 259 13.41 21.81 -3.88
N VAL A 260 14.13 20.71 -3.74
CA VAL A 260 14.39 19.74 -4.80
C VAL A 260 13.69 18.43 -4.45
N PRO A 261 13.07 17.70 -5.40
CA PRO A 261 12.45 16.41 -5.12
C PRO A 261 13.37 15.45 -4.36
N GLY A 262 12.82 14.63 -3.47
CA GLY A 262 13.53 13.65 -2.65
C GLY A 262 14.08 12.44 -3.41
N TRP A 263 14.58 12.65 -4.64
CA TRP A 263 15.19 11.58 -5.43
C TRP A 263 16.42 11.02 -4.72
N GLN A 264 16.66 9.72 -4.89
CA GLN A 264 17.78 9.02 -4.24
C GLN A 264 19.15 9.69 -4.45
N VAL A 265 19.41 10.26 -5.64
CA VAL A 265 20.66 11.00 -5.90
C VAL A 265 20.77 12.30 -5.09
N VAL A 266 19.65 12.98 -4.86
CA VAL A 266 19.56 14.19 -4.04
C VAL A 266 19.73 13.87 -2.58
N LEU A 267 19.12 12.78 -2.09
CA LEU A 267 19.21 12.36 -0.68
C LEU A 267 20.61 11.86 -0.31
N LYS A 268 21.35 11.26 -1.25
CA LYS A 268 22.72 10.76 -1.02
C LYS A 268 23.78 11.86 -0.91
N ALA A 269 23.54 13.05 -1.47
CA ALA A 269 24.51 14.15 -1.43
C ALA A 269 24.76 14.59 0.03
N GLN A 270 26.02 14.74 0.43
CA GLN A 270 26.33 15.08 1.82
C GLN A 270 26.27 16.58 2.07
N ASP A 271 26.83 17.37 1.16
CA ASP A 271 26.82 18.84 1.21
C ASP A 271 26.40 19.42 -0.14
N PRO A 272 25.10 19.30 -0.50
CA PRO A 272 24.62 19.77 -1.79
C PRO A 272 24.52 21.30 -1.84
N VAL A 273 24.90 21.87 -2.97
CA VAL A 273 24.71 23.28 -3.32
C VAL A 273 24.19 23.38 -4.75
N THR A 274 23.31 24.34 -4.98
CA THR A 274 22.74 24.60 -6.31
C THR A 274 23.14 25.95 -6.87
N TYR A 275 23.11 26.08 -8.20
CA TYR A 275 23.18 27.36 -8.91
C TYR A 275 22.42 27.28 -10.24
N PHE A 276 22.00 28.42 -10.77
CA PHE A 276 21.37 28.48 -12.09
C PHE A 276 22.39 28.61 -13.22
N CYS A 277 22.14 27.94 -14.34
CA CYS A 277 22.95 28.05 -15.53
C CYS A 277 22.06 27.98 -16.78
N LYS A 278 22.51 28.51 -17.92
CA LYS A 278 21.82 28.27 -19.20
C LYS A 278 22.22 26.89 -19.74
N SER A 279 21.27 26.17 -20.32
CA SER A 279 21.47 24.79 -20.79
C SER A 279 22.50 24.65 -21.93
N ASP A 280 22.81 25.73 -22.63
CA ASP A 280 23.83 25.80 -23.68
C ASP A 280 25.27 25.83 -23.12
N ARG A 281 25.44 25.96 -21.81
CA ARG A 281 26.73 25.88 -21.11
C ARG A 281 27.06 24.47 -20.61
N LEU A 282 26.17 23.51 -20.81
CA LEU A 282 26.40 22.12 -20.45
C LEU A 282 27.37 21.46 -21.45
N PRO A 283 28.23 20.53 -21.02
CA PRO A 283 29.19 19.85 -21.92
C PRO A 283 28.54 19.11 -23.07
N LYS A 284 27.33 18.60 -22.84
CA LYS A 284 26.47 18.01 -23.85
C LYS A 284 25.24 18.89 -23.99
N SER A 285 24.99 19.35 -25.22
CA SER A 285 23.80 20.12 -25.54
C SER A 285 22.54 19.30 -25.24
N LEU A 286 21.65 19.83 -24.42
CA LEU A 286 20.34 19.22 -24.21
C LEU A 286 19.43 19.51 -25.41
N SER A 287 18.58 18.56 -25.78
CA SER A 287 17.60 18.75 -26.86
C SER A 287 16.57 19.83 -26.51
N GLY A 288 16.25 20.71 -27.46
CA GLY A 288 15.24 21.76 -27.31
C GLY A 288 15.82 23.17 -27.34
N ARG A 289 15.05 24.15 -26.82
CA ARG A 289 15.49 25.55 -26.73
C ARG A 289 16.45 25.73 -25.56
N VAL A 290 17.33 26.73 -25.67
CA VAL A 290 18.17 27.16 -24.55
C VAL A 290 17.28 27.71 -23.45
N GLU A 291 17.39 27.13 -22.27
CA GLU A 291 16.61 27.53 -21.09
C GLU A 291 17.52 27.60 -19.86
N GLU A 292 17.01 28.21 -18.79
CA GLU A 292 17.67 28.15 -17.49
C GLU A 292 17.49 26.77 -16.87
N VAL A 293 18.53 26.23 -16.27
CA VAL A 293 18.52 24.95 -15.57
C VAL A 293 19.12 25.12 -14.18
N LEU A 294 18.60 24.38 -13.21
CA LEU A 294 19.18 24.27 -11.88
C LEU A 294 20.26 23.19 -11.91
N ILE A 295 21.49 23.56 -11.57
CA ILE A 295 22.61 22.64 -11.40
C ILE A 295 22.77 22.38 -9.91
N MET A 296 22.93 21.11 -9.52
CA MET A 296 23.24 20.70 -8.16
C MET A 296 24.55 19.94 -8.14
N LEU A 297 25.46 20.33 -7.26
CA LEU A 297 26.70 19.58 -6.98
C LEU A 297 26.76 19.20 -5.50
N ASP A 298 27.51 18.14 -5.19
CA ASP A 298 27.88 17.78 -3.81
C ASP A 298 29.32 18.23 -3.55
N ARG A 299 29.48 19.24 -2.69
CA ARG A 299 30.80 19.81 -2.35
C ARG A 299 31.66 18.87 -1.51
N ALA A 300 31.05 17.91 -0.82
CA ALA A 300 31.78 16.90 -0.07
C ALA A 300 32.40 15.83 -0.99
N SER A 301 31.93 15.73 -2.24
CA SER A 301 32.35 14.73 -3.20
C SER A 301 33.35 15.32 -4.20
N THR A 302 34.64 15.29 -3.85
CA THR A 302 35.74 15.87 -4.65
C THR A 302 36.74 14.84 -5.20
N THR A 303 36.56 13.56 -4.86
CA THR A 303 37.39 12.48 -5.41
C THR A 303 37.01 12.20 -6.86
N TRP A 304 37.99 12.16 -7.75
CA TRP A 304 37.76 11.88 -9.16
C TRP A 304 37.23 10.45 -9.38
N ASP A 305 36.27 10.33 -10.29
CA ASP A 305 35.70 9.07 -10.77
C ASP A 305 35.36 9.20 -12.26
N VAL A 306 35.82 8.26 -13.08
CA VAL A 306 35.65 8.27 -14.53
C VAL A 306 34.18 8.18 -14.96
N ASN A 307 33.25 7.79 -14.08
CA ASN A 307 31.82 7.68 -14.42
C ASN A 307 31.03 8.95 -14.07
N SER A 308 31.70 10.01 -13.62
CA SER A 308 31.07 11.17 -13.02
C SER A 308 31.47 12.48 -13.71
N TYR A 309 30.53 13.45 -13.73
CA TYR A 309 30.85 14.83 -14.08
C TYR A 309 31.21 15.60 -12.82
N PHE A 310 32.13 16.54 -12.94
CA PHE A 310 32.61 17.38 -11.85
C PHE A 310 32.48 18.85 -12.23
N VAL A 311 32.35 19.70 -11.22
CA VAL A 311 32.46 21.15 -11.36
C VAL A 311 33.88 21.54 -10.99
N VAL A 312 34.57 22.24 -11.89
CA VAL A 312 35.93 22.77 -11.71
C VAL A 312 35.94 24.27 -11.97
N GLU A 313 36.96 24.97 -11.51
CA GLU A 313 37.15 26.39 -11.85
C GLU A 313 38.19 26.57 -12.96
N ARG A 314 37.81 27.28 -14.03
CA ARG A 314 38.70 27.68 -15.12
C ARG A 314 38.48 29.15 -15.46
N GLY A 315 39.57 29.92 -15.51
CA GLY A 315 39.51 31.35 -15.84
C GLY A 315 38.58 32.17 -14.93
N GLY A 316 38.51 31.81 -13.63
CA GLY A 316 37.64 32.48 -12.66
C GLY A 316 36.16 32.09 -12.75
N LYS A 317 35.82 31.01 -13.47
CA LYS A 317 34.44 30.57 -13.69
C LYS A 317 34.28 29.07 -13.50
N LEU A 318 33.13 28.67 -12.99
CA LEU A 318 32.78 27.25 -12.85
C LEU A 318 32.46 26.65 -14.21
N GLU A 319 33.06 25.51 -14.50
CA GLU A 319 32.77 24.69 -15.68
C GLU A 319 32.41 23.27 -15.23
N ILE A 320 31.39 22.69 -15.85
CA ILE A 320 31.07 21.27 -15.69
C ILE A 320 31.95 20.51 -16.67
N CYS A 321 32.70 19.51 -16.20
CA CYS A 321 33.61 18.73 -17.02
C CYS A 321 33.50 17.25 -16.68
N TRP A 322 33.75 16.41 -17.68
CA TRP A 322 34.01 14.99 -17.50
C TRP A 322 35.47 14.74 -17.87
N PHE A 323 36.16 13.91 -17.10
CA PHE A 323 37.58 13.66 -17.28
C PHE A 323 37.84 12.16 -17.40
N GLU A 324 38.50 11.76 -18.48
CA GLU A 324 38.92 10.36 -18.71
C GLU A 324 40.01 9.91 -17.72
N THR A 325 40.84 10.84 -17.24
CA THR A 325 41.88 10.64 -16.23
C THR A 325 41.75 11.68 -15.12
N GLU A 326 42.38 11.45 -13.98
CA GLU A 326 42.39 12.40 -12.86
C GLU A 326 42.84 13.81 -13.32
N PRO A 327 42.01 14.85 -13.12
CA PRO A 327 42.33 16.20 -13.58
C PRO A 327 43.40 16.86 -12.72
N THR A 328 44.13 17.81 -13.30
CA THR A 328 45.05 18.67 -12.55
C THR A 328 44.32 19.82 -11.84
N GLU A 329 43.13 20.15 -12.32
CA GLU A 329 42.27 21.19 -11.75
C GLU A 329 41.63 20.72 -10.44
N THR A 330 41.50 21.64 -9.49
CA THR A 330 40.78 21.38 -8.24
C THR A 330 39.29 21.17 -8.51
N ILE A 331 38.79 20.00 -8.13
CA ILE A 331 37.36 19.67 -8.15
C ILE A 331 36.66 20.45 -7.04
N VAL A 332 35.68 21.27 -7.41
CA VAL A 332 34.79 22.02 -6.48
C VAL A 332 33.72 21.10 -5.91
N GLY A 333 33.27 20.13 -6.70
CA GLY A 333 32.34 19.08 -6.27
C GLY A 333 31.84 18.24 -7.44
N GLN A 334 31.21 17.11 -7.13
CA GLN A 334 30.63 16.20 -8.11
C GLN A 334 29.24 16.69 -8.54
N LEU A 335 28.94 16.66 -9.84
CA LEU A 335 27.60 16.94 -10.34
C LEU A 335 26.61 15.87 -9.88
N VAL A 336 25.51 16.28 -9.26
CA VAL A 336 24.46 15.37 -8.77
C VAL A 336 23.22 15.42 -9.64
N LEU A 337 22.78 16.62 -10.05
CA LEU A 337 21.54 16.81 -10.79
C LEU A 337 21.61 18.03 -11.72
N ILE A 338 20.96 17.90 -12.89
CA ILE A 338 20.58 19.01 -13.75
C ILE A 338 19.05 18.96 -13.89
N LEU A 339 18.37 20.02 -13.44
CA LEU A 339 16.91 20.08 -13.45
C LEU A 339 16.42 21.21 -14.35
N ARG A 340 15.58 20.88 -15.33
CA ARG A 340 14.85 21.85 -16.15
C ARG A 340 13.67 22.42 -15.37
N PRO A 341 13.25 23.67 -15.65
CA PRO A 341 12.05 24.24 -15.08
C PRO A 341 10.84 23.36 -15.44
N LYS A 342 9.86 23.31 -14.54
CA LYS A 342 8.60 22.61 -14.79
C LYS A 342 7.93 23.25 -16.01
N LYS A 343 7.58 22.43 -17.02
CA LYS A 343 6.73 22.89 -18.12
C LYS A 343 5.33 23.17 -17.55
N ILE A 344 4.97 24.45 -17.51
CA ILE A 344 3.60 24.87 -17.21
C ILE A 344 2.91 25.01 -18.57
N LEU A 345 2.03 24.06 -18.89
CA LEU A 345 1.28 24.08 -20.16
C LEU A 345 0.07 25.02 -20.06
N ASP A 346 -0.48 25.19 -18.86
CA ASP A 346 -1.56 26.13 -18.56
C ASP A 346 -1.53 26.50 -17.06
N GLU A 347 -1.43 27.78 -16.74
CA GLU A 347 -1.28 28.27 -15.35
C GLU A 347 -2.60 28.17 -14.56
N GLY A 348 -3.76 28.21 -15.23
CA GLY A 348 -5.09 28.17 -14.59
C GLY A 348 -5.53 26.78 -14.12
N ASN A 349 -5.02 25.72 -14.74
CA ASN A 349 -5.43 24.34 -14.49
C ASN A 349 -4.91 23.77 -13.15
N LEU A 350 -3.89 24.38 -12.55
CA LEU A 350 -3.36 23.95 -11.25
C LEU A 350 -4.31 24.24 -10.08
N THR A 351 -5.23 25.18 -10.25
CA THR A 351 -6.18 25.60 -9.21
C THR A 351 -7.63 25.21 -9.51
N GLU A 352 -7.95 24.82 -10.74
CA GLU A 352 -9.30 24.49 -11.18
C GLU A 352 -9.37 23.07 -11.79
N PRO A 353 -9.58 22.03 -10.98
CA PRO A 353 -9.52 20.63 -11.43
C PRO A 353 -10.67 20.18 -12.36
N TRP A 354 -11.52 21.11 -12.83
CA TRP A 354 -12.73 20.82 -13.61
C TRP A 354 -12.72 21.32 -15.05
N GLN A 355 -11.63 21.94 -15.53
CA GLN A 355 -11.46 22.12 -16.97
C GLN A 355 -11.00 20.79 -17.58
N MET A 356 -11.97 19.94 -17.90
CA MET A 356 -11.77 18.83 -18.82
C MET A 356 -11.52 19.43 -20.21
N ASP A 357 -10.44 19.02 -20.87
CA ASP A 357 -10.21 19.31 -22.29
C ASP A 357 -11.45 18.82 -23.09
N ASP A 358 -12.16 19.73 -23.74
CA ASP A 358 -13.20 19.42 -24.73
C ASP A 358 -12.62 18.79 -26.00
#